data_AF-A0A183HCY5-F1
#
_entry.id   AF-A0A183HCY5-F1
#
_cell.length_a   1.000
_cell.length_b   1.000
_cell.length_c   1.000
_cell.angle_alpha   90.00
_cell.angle_beta   90.00
_cell.angle_gamma   90.00
#
_symmetry.space_group_name_H-M   'P 1'
#
loop_
_entity.id
_entity.type
_entity.pdbx_description
1 polymer ?
#
loop_
_entity_poly.entity_id
_entity_poly.type
_entity_poly.pdbx_seq_one_letter_code
_entity_poly.pdbx_strand_id
1 'polypeptide(L)'
;MDVHVVEEFPEGVNQKRRLLVEVEDMTSIMSSFLRMDVSSQESKEAGGNTLPIMSSLLQRFDYGKVGAKIPLIANYYEIKINHKIYVHRYEVIIKDPAKDRPLDRDVCRSQFWEIAGNDLETFGKLENLIYNDVNCLWVKEKLNLPNDIGRKKIVKTTSRGDERVAYIVEMKYVNYFLVDLAMDFDDSRNVSIQFLNALLTQNIRCPLR
;
A
#
# COMPACT_ATOMS: atom_id res chain seq x y z
N MET A 1 -24.09 -17.97 -46.35
CA MET A 1 -25.25 -18.74 -45.88
C MET A 1 -25.23 -18.66 -44.38
N ASP A 2 -26.00 -17.69 -43.89
CA ASP A 2 -26.26 -17.43 -42.48
C ASP A 2 -27.09 -18.54 -41.85
N VAL A 3 -26.80 -18.86 -40.58
CA VAL A 3 -27.81 -19.36 -39.64
C VAL A 3 -27.53 -18.77 -38.26
N HIS A 4 -28.44 -17.88 -37.84
CA HIS A 4 -28.69 -17.43 -36.47
C HIS A 4 -29.49 -18.49 -35.70
N VAL A 5 -29.20 -18.72 -34.41
CA VAL A 5 -30.16 -19.07 -33.32
C VAL A 5 -29.50 -18.69 -31.97
N VAL A 6 -29.78 -17.55 -31.34
CA VAL A 6 -30.81 -17.21 -30.31
C VAL A 6 -30.51 -17.73 -28.90
N GLU A 7 -30.39 -16.79 -27.94
CA GLU A 7 -30.33 -16.96 -26.48
C GLU A 7 -31.62 -17.54 -25.90
N GLU A 8 -31.51 -18.38 -24.87
CA GLU A 8 -32.54 -18.52 -23.84
C GLU A 8 -31.90 -18.61 -22.44
N PHE A 9 -32.22 -17.64 -21.59
CA PHE A 9 -32.09 -17.70 -20.14
C PHE A 9 -33.36 -18.32 -19.54
N PRO A 10 -33.29 -19.04 -18.41
CA PRO A 10 -34.44 -19.16 -17.53
C PRO A 10 -34.25 -18.35 -16.23
N GLU A 11 -35.23 -17.48 -15.97
CA GLU A 11 -35.53 -16.90 -14.66
C GLU A 11 -36.08 -17.96 -13.69
N GLY A 12 -35.88 -17.70 -12.40
CA GLY A 12 -35.77 -18.72 -11.35
C GLY A 12 -37.04 -19.15 -10.62
N VAL A 13 -36.84 -20.07 -9.67
CA VAL A 13 -37.73 -20.31 -8.52
C VAL A 13 -36.91 -20.67 -7.28
N ASN A 14 -37.17 -19.91 -6.21
CA ASN A 14 -36.74 -20.06 -4.83
C ASN A 14 -36.85 -21.49 -4.27
N GLN A 15 -35.79 -22.02 -3.67
CA GLN A 15 -35.95 -22.84 -2.47
C GLN A 15 -34.77 -22.71 -1.49
N LYS A 16 -35.05 -22.03 -0.38
CA LYS A 16 -34.24 -21.94 0.85
C LYS A 16 -33.65 -23.30 1.24
N ARG A 17 -32.32 -23.38 1.30
CA ARG A 17 -31.63 -24.12 2.36
C ARG A 17 -30.63 -23.20 3.03
N ARG A 18 -30.95 -22.85 4.28
CA ARG A 18 -30.03 -22.27 5.26
C ARG A 18 -28.82 -23.19 5.39
N LEU A 19 -27.64 -22.68 5.05
CA LEU A 19 -26.40 -23.09 5.68
C LEU A 19 -25.90 -21.86 6.42
N LEU A 20 -26.08 -21.88 7.74
CA LEU A 20 -25.35 -20.99 8.65
C LEU A 20 -23.88 -21.32 8.49
N VAL A 21 -23.15 -20.46 7.78
CA VAL A 21 -21.70 -20.34 7.94
C VAL A 21 -21.51 -19.18 8.88
N GLU A 22 -20.84 -19.45 10.00
CA GLU A 22 -20.49 -18.47 11.02
C GLU A 22 -19.81 -17.27 10.37
N VAL A 23 -20.53 -16.15 10.36
CA VAL A 23 -19.96 -14.84 10.05
C VAL A 23 -19.18 -14.44 11.29
N GLU A 24 -17.95 -14.93 11.40
CA GLU A 24 -16.98 -14.42 12.35
C GLU A 24 -16.59 -13.00 11.92
N ASP A 25 -17.34 -12.06 12.52
CA ASP A 25 -16.95 -10.72 12.90
C ASP A 25 -16.07 -9.90 11.93
N MET A 26 -16.66 -9.52 10.79
CA MET A 26 -16.09 -8.51 9.87
C MET A 26 -16.07 -7.08 10.45
N THR A 27 -16.55 -6.84 11.67
CA THR A 27 -16.62 -5.50 12.25
C THR A 27 -15.24 -4.97 12.68
N SER A 28 -14.30 -5.85 13.02
CA SER A 28 -12.90 -5.51 13.34
C SER A 28 -12.13 -4.93 12.15
N ILE A 29 -12.49 -5.38 10.94
CA ILE A 29 -11.92 -4.88 9.68
C ILE A 29 -12.36 -3.43 9.47
N MET A 30 -13.64 -3.10 9.65
CA MET A 30 -14.15 -1.73 9.49
C MET A 30 -13.67 -0.75 10.58
N SER A 31 -13.53 -1.20 11.83
CA SER A 31 -13.11 -0.32 12.93
C SER A 31 -11.62 0.04 12.89
N SER A 32 -10.78 -0.83 12.32
CA SER A 32 -9.35 -0.57 12.09
C SER A 32 -9.11 0.48 10.99
N PHE A 33 -10.03 0.61 10.02
CA PHE A 33 -9.92 1.55 8.89
C PHE A 33 -10.14 3.02 9.25
N LEU A 34 -10.67 3.34 10.44
CA LEU A 34 -10.97 4.71 10.86
C LEU A 34 -9.91 5.33 11.78
N ARG A 35 -8.77 4.67 12.04
CA ARG A 35 -7.83 5.10 13.10
C ARG A 35 -6.39 5.39 12.68
N MET A 36 -6.07 5.41 11.39
CA MET A 36 -4.74 5.83 10.93
C MET A 36 -4.79 7.13 10.14
N ASP A 37 -5.15 8.20 10.85
CA ASP A 37 -4.66 9.53 10.50
C ASP A 37 -3.19 9.63 10.93
N VAL A 38 -2.36 10.04 9.97
CA VAL A 38 -0.97 10.42 10.18
C VAL A 38 -0.93 11.49 11.27
N SER A 39 -0.14 11.24 12.32
CA SER A 39 0.05 12.13 13.46
C SER A 39 0.41 13.56 13.03
N SER A 40 -0.58 14.45 13.06
CA SER A 40 -0.42 15.82 13.53
C SER A 40 -0.77 15.83 15.02
N GLN A 41 0.11 16.38 15.85
CA GLN A 41 -0.19 16.60 17.25
C GLN A 41 -1.37 17.57 17.37
N GLU A 42 -2.56 17.05 17.69
CA GLU A 42 -3.64 17.87 18.24
C GLU A 42 -3.65 17.72 19.75
N SER A 43 -3.16 18.78 20.41
CA SER A 43 -3.39 19.03 21.83
C SER A 43 -4.89 19.20 22.08
N LYS A 44 -5.43 18.42 23.01
CA LYS A 44 -6.76 18.65 23.57
C LYS A 44 -6.76 19.96 24.34
N GLU A 45 -7.43 20.99 23.83
CA GLU A 45 -8.11 21.99 24.65
C GLU A 45 -9.15 22.78 23.86
N ALA A 46 -10.18 23.21 24.58
CA ALA A 46 -11.44 23.72 24.09
C ALA A 46 -11.37 25.12 23.46
N GLY A 47 -12.31 25.40 22.56
CA GLY A 47 -12.57 26.73 22.02
C GLY A 47 -12.41 26.78 20.51
N GLY A 48 -13.54 26.69 19.81
CA GLY A 48 -13.60 26.70 18.35
C GLY A 48 -13.03 27.98 17.75
N ASN A 49 -11.77 27.92 17.35
CA ASN A 49 -11.16 28.82 16.38
C ASN A 49 -10.60 27.94 15.26
N THR A 50 -11.49 27.44 14.39
CA THR A 50 -11.08 26.72 13.18
C THR A 50 -10.42 27.75 12.26
N LEU A 51 -9.09 27.85 12.32
CA LEU A 51 -8.34 28.60 11.32
C LEU A 51 -8.68 28.01 9.94
N PRO A 52 -8.97 28.84 8.92
CA PRO A 52 -9.23 28.32 7.59
C PRO A 52 -7.99 27.56 7.11
N ILE A 53 -8.16 26.26 6.88
CA ILE A 53 -7.12 25.41 6.29
C ILE A 53 -6.93 25.93 4.86
N MET A 54 -5.79 26.59 4.62
CA MET A 54 -5.40 27.08 3.31
C MET A 54 -5.27 25.87 2.37
N SER A 55 -6.19 25.74 1.41
CA SER A 55 -6.36 24.53 0.60
C SER A 55 -5.35 24.38 -0.53
N SER A 56 -4.62 25.44 -0.87
CA SER A 56 -3.61 25.44 -1.93
C SER A 56 -2.55 26.50 -1.65
N LEU A 57 -1.31 26.20 -2.04
CA LEU A 57 -0.22 27.19 -2.02
C LEU A 57 -0.34 28.11 -3.24
N LEU A 58 -0.03 29.39 -3.06
CA LEU A 58 0.02 30.34 -4.17
C LEU A 58 1.06 29.88 -5.20
N GLN A 59 0.65 29.83 -6.46
CA GLN A 59 1.55 29.55 -7.56
C GLN A 59 2.65 30.62 -7.62
N ARG A 60 3.89 30.20 -7.90
CA ARG A 60 5.00 31.14 -8.15
C ARG A 60 4.64 32.05 -9.32
N PHE A 61 4.46 33.33 -9.03
CA PHE A 61 4.09 34.33 -10.04
C PHE A 61 5.22 34.63 -11.03
N ASP A 62 6.45 34.76 -10.54
CA ASP A 62 7.63 35.05 -11.37
C ASP A 62 8.93 34.61 -10.66
N TYR A 63 10.06 34.75 -11.35
CA TYR A 63 11.41 34.55 -10.85
C TYR A 63 12.09 35.89 -10.53
N GLY A 64 13.04 35.88 -9.58
CA GLY A 64 13.83 37.07 -9.24
C GLY A 64 14.72 37.51 -10.41
N LYS A 65 14.72 38.82 -10.72
CA LYS A 65 15.46 39.41 -11.85
C LYS A 65 16.62 40.31 -11.45
N VAL A 66 16.72 40.66 -10.17
CA VAL A 66 17.70 41.62 -9.64
C VAL A 66 18.94 40.87 -9.15
N GLY A 67 20.13 41.41 -9.47
CA GLY A 67 21.42 40.90 -9.03
C GLY A 67 22.26 40.30 -10.16
N ALA A 68 23.56 40.12 -9.89
CA ALA A 68 24.47 39.45 -10.81
C ALA A 68 24.25 37.92 -10.77
N LYS A 69 24.29 37.27 -11.94
CA LYS A 69 24.18 35.81 -12.04
C LYS A 69 25.43 35.14 -11.47
N ILE A 70 25.25 34.13 -10.63
CA ILE A 70 26.32 33.31 -10.06
C ILE A 70 26.08 31.86 -10.47
N PRO A 71 27.04 31.18 -11.10
CA PRO A 71 26.92 29.76 -11.38
C PRO A 71 26.98 28.95 -10.09
N LEU A 72 26.01 28.07 -9.87
CA LEU A 72 25.92 27.22 -8.69
C LEU A 72 25.90 25.75 -9.10
N ILE A 73 26.47 24.91 -8.24
CA ILE A 73 26.33 23.47 -8.30
C ILE A 73 25.49 23.06 -7.09
N ALA A 74 24.42 22.31 -7.33
CA ALA A 74 23.55 21.80 -6.29
C ALA A 74 23.75 20.30 -6.12
N ASN A 75 23.54 19.79 -4.91
CA ASN A 75 23.53 18.36 -4.58
C ASN A 75 22.22 17.68 -4.99
N TYR A 76 21.70 18.03 -6.17
CA TYR A 76 20.47 17.50 -6.73
C TYR A 76 20.81 16.77 -8.03
N TYR A 77 20.29 15.56 -8.18
CA TYR A 77 20.44 14.75 -9.38
C TYR A 77 19.12 14.68 -10.12
N GLU A 78 19.14 14.92 -11.43
CA GLU A 78 17.96 14.82 -12.28
C GLU A 78 17.62 13.34 -12.51
N ILE A 79 16.38 12.95 -12.20
CA ILE A 79 15.87 11.60 -12.47
C ILE A 79 15.05 11.64 -13.76
N LYS A 80 15.38 10.77 -14.70
CA LYS A 80 14.66 10.62 -15.98
C LYS A 80 13.99 9.27 -16.05
N ILE A 81 12.67 9.27 -16.29
CA ILE A 81 11.89 8.06 -16.55
C ILE A 81 11.61 8.02 -18.05
N ASN A 82 12.37 7.18 -18.76
CA ASN A 82 12.35 7.13 -20.23
C ASN A 82 11.25 6.22 -20.80
N HIS A 83 10.54 5.48 -19.94
CA HIS A 83 9.52 4.53 -20.33
C HIS A 83 8.30 4.67 -19.44
N LYS A 84 7.11 4.36 -19.96
CA LYS A 84 5.89 4.30 -19.16
C LYS A 84 6.01 3.12 -18.17
N ILE A 85 6.09 3.44 -16.88
CA ILE A 85 6.17 2.43 -15.82
C ILE A 85 4.79 2.31 -15.18
N TYR A 86 4.16 1.15 -15.31
CA TYR A 86 2.92 0.83 -14.59
C TYR A 86 3.23 0.03 -13.34
N VAL A 87 2.55 0.35 -12.25
CA VAL A 87 2.79 -0.26 -10.94
C VAL A 87 1.46 -0.62 -10.29
N HIS A 88 1.39 -1.83 -9.74
CA HIS A 88 0.27 -2.30 -8.94
C HIS A 88 0.51 -2.00 -7.47
N ARG A 89 -0.50 -1.45 -6.80
CA ARG A 89 -0.44 -1.08 -5.39
C ARG A 89 -1.29 -2.01 -4.55
N TYR A 90 -0.71 -2.46 -3.44
CA TYR A 90 -1.36 -3.26 -2.42
C TYR A 90 -1.21 -2.58 -1.07
N GLU A 91 -2.27 -2.66 -0.27
CA GLU A 91 -2.21 -2.39 1.15
C GLU A 91 -1.75 -3.66 1.86
N VAL A 92 -0.79 -3.52 2.78
CA VAL A 92 -0.24 -4.62 3.58
C VAL A 92 -0.46 -4.32 5.06
N ILE A 93 -0.99 -5.28 5.80
CA ILE A 93 -1.22 -5.15 7.23
C ILE A 93 -0.58 -6.34 7.92
N ILE A 94 0.35 -6.07 8.84
CA ILE A 94 1.04 -7.10 9.62
C ILE A 94 0.64 -6.94 11.09
N LYS A 95 0.09 -8.00 11.67
CA LYS A 95 -0.43 -8.02 13.05
C LYS A 95 0.20 -9.14 13.85
N ASP A 96 0.49 -8.87 15.12
CA ASP A 96 0.73 -9.91 16.13
C ASP A 96 -0.63 -10.28 16.75
N PRO A 97 -1.14 -11.51 16.57
CA PRO A 97 -2.47 -11.88 17.06
C PRO A 97 -2.57 -11.82 18.60
N ALA A 98 -1.46 -11.79 19.32
CA ALA A 98 -1.45 -11.66 20.78
C ALA A 98 -1.38 -10.20 21.26
N LYS A 99 -1.16 -9.22 20.37
CA LYS A 99 -1.02 -7.81 20.74
C LYS A 99 -1.88 -6.90 19.87
N ASP A 100 -2.76 -6.14 20.50
CA ASP A 100 -3.55 -5.11 19.83
C ASP A 100 -2.80 -3.78 19.76
N ARG A 101 -1.61 -3.78 19.14
CA ARG A 101 -0.83 -2.56 18.90
C ARG A 101 -0.10 -2.62 17.57
N PRO A 102 0.14 -1.47 16.91
CA PRO A 102 0.98 -1.42 15.72
C PRO A 102 2.36 -2.02 15.99
N LEU A 103 2.85 -2.80 15.02
CA LEU A 103 4.20 -3.33 15.06
C LEU A 103 5.22 -2.26 14.71
N ASP A 104 6.43 -2.45 15.23
CA ASP A 104 7.58 -1.65 14.83
C ASP A 104 7.92 -1.89 13.35
N ARG A 105 8.41 -0.85 12.67
CA ARG A 105 8.71 -0.90 11.23
C ARG A 105 9.76 -1.96 10.88
N ASP A 106 10.76 -2.16 11.74
CA ASP A 106 11.80 -3.16 11.51
C ASP A 106 11.23 -4.58 11.61
N VAL A 107 10.25 -4.79 12.50
CA VAL A 107 9.52 -6.05 12.60
C VAL A 107 8.65 -6.25 11.35
N CYS A 108 7.89 -5.25 10.93
CA CYS A 108 7.09 -5.33 9.70
C CYS A 108 7.96 -5.68 8.49
N ARG A 109 9.08 -4.97 8.31
CA ARG A 109 10.06 -5.21 7.26
C ARG A 109 10.58 -6.64 7.29
N SER A 110 11.08 -7.09 8.44
CA SER A 110 11.60 -8.46 8.59
C SER A 110 10.55 -9.52 8.25
N GLN A 111 9.34 -9.38 8.79
CA GLN A 111 8.29 -10.39 8.62
C GLN A 111 7.69 -10.38 7.20
N PHE A 112 7.61 -9.22 6.55
CA PHE A 112 7.20 -9.13 5.15
C PHE A 112 8.17 -9.90 4.25
N TRP A 113 9.48 -9.62 4.36
CA TRP A 113 10.48 -10.26 3.52
C TRP A 113 10.66 -11.75 3.80
N GLU A 114 10.43 -12.19 5.03
CA GLU A 114 10.37 -13.62 5.40
C GLU A 114 9.27 -14.35 4.61
N ILE A 115 8.06 -13.80 4.54
CA ILE A 115 6.98 -14.42 3.75
C ILE A 115 7.25 -14.31 2.25
N ALA A 116 7.63 -13.12 1.77
CA ALA A 116 7.84 -12.90 0.34
C ALA A 116 8.92 -13.85 -0.20
N GLY A 117 10.00 -14.07 0.55
CA GLY A 117 11.07 -15.01 0.18
C GLY A 117 10.65 -16.48 0.18
N ASN A 118 9.67 -16.86 1.02
CA ASN A 118 9.22 -18.24 1.14
C ASN A 118 8.11 -18.62 0.13
N ASP A 119 7.42 -17.64 -0.46
CA ASP A 119 6.23 -17.86 -1.30
C ASP A 119 6.36 -17.14 -2.65
N LEU A 120 7.33 -17.57 -3.45
CA LEU A 120 7.58 -16.99 -4.78
C LEU A 120 6.42 -17.26 -5.77
N GLU A 121 5.55 -18.23 -5.49
CA GLU A 121 4.36 -18.47 -6.32
C GLU A 121 3.38 -17.29 -6.24
N THR A 122 3.19 -16.74 -5.03
CA THR A 122 2.33 -15.58 -4.82
C THR A 122 3.03 -14.27 -5.22
N PHE A 123 4.30 -14.13 -4.81
CA PHE A 123 5.04 -12.87 -4.89
C PHE A 123 5.87 -12.68 -6.16
N GLY A 124 6.10 -13.75 -6.93
CA GLY A 124 6.95 -13.74 -8.10
C GLY A 124 8.41 -13.40 -7.75
N LYS A 125 9.04 -12.54 -8.55
CA LYS A 125 10.43 -12.13 -8.32
C LYS A 125 10.51 -11.02 -7.27
N LEU A 126 11.39 -11.20 -6.30
CA LEU A 126 11.57 -10.25 -5.19
C LEU A 126 12.08 -8.88 -5.65
N GLU A 127 12.86 -8.84 -6.74
CA GLU A 127 13.33 -7.60 -7.40
C GLU A 127 12.19 -6.73 -7.97
N ASN A 128 10.99 -7.31 -8.16
CA ASN A 128 9.81 -6.59 -8.63
C ASN A 128 8.96 -6.02 -7.48
N LEU A 129 9.37 -6.21 -6.22
CA LEU A 129 8.64 -5.80 -5.03
C LEU A 129 9.29 -4.60 -4.36
N ILE A 130 8.48 -3.60 -4.02
CA ILE A 130 8.90 -2.43 -3.25
C ILE A 130 7.96 -2.28 -2.07
N TYR A 131 8.47 -2.38 -0.85
CA TYR A 131 7.69 -2.30 0.38
C TYR A 131 8.17 -1.12 1.22
N ASN A 132 7.23 -0.32 1.75
CA ASN A 132 7.57 0.87 2.54
C ASN A 132 7.77 0.62 4.04
N ASP A 133 7.85 -0.64 4.48
CA ASP A 133 7.98 -1.05 5.90
C ASP A 133 6.78 -0.68 6.79
N VAL A 134 5.70 -0.20 6.19
CA VAL A 134 4.49 0.23 6.91
C VAL A 134 3.30 -0.54 6.39
N ASN A 135 2.73 -0.10 5.27
CA ASN A 135 1.44 -0.60 4.80
C ASN A 135 1.28 -0.62 3.29
N CYS A 136 2.33 -0.32 2.52
CA CYS A 136 2.21 -0.18 1.08
C CYS A 136 3.25 -1.04 0.39
N LEU A 137 2.76 -1.92 -0.48
CA LEU A 137 3.54 -2.73 -1.39
C LEU A 137 3.23 -2.28 -2.82
N TRP A 138 4.28 -2.00 -3.57
CA TRP A 138 4.23 -1.75 -5.00
C TRP A 138 4.87 -2.91 -5.73
N VAL A 139 4.20 -3.37 -6.77
CA VAL A 139 4.63 -4.52 -7.55
C VAL A 139 4.57 -4.20 -9.03
N LYS A 140 5.60 -4.60 -9.77
CA LYS A 140 5.64 -4.46 -11.23
C LYS A 140 4.57 -5.31 -11.92
N GLU A 141 4.36 -6.53 -11.44
CA GLU A 141 3.41 -7.51 -11.98
C GLU A 141 2.32 -7.80 -10.95
N LYS A 142 1.06 -7.92 -11.38
CA LYS A 142 -0.05 -8.16 -10.44
C LYS A 142 0.17 -9.49 -9.70
N LEU A 143 0.08 -9.47 -8.36
CA LEU A 143 0.19 -10.67 -7.51
C LEU A 143 -0.94 -11.65 -7.78
N ASN A 144 -0.65 -12.94 -7.66
CA ASN A 144 -1.62 -14.01 -7.80
C ASN A 144 -2.41 -14.20 -6.49
N LEU A 145 -3.38 -13.32 -6.22
CA LEU A 145 -4.23 -13.36 -5.03
C LEU A 145 -5.68 -13.70 -5.40
N PRO A 146 -6.29 -14.73 -4.77
CA PRO A 146 -7.70 -15.04 -4.98
C PRO A 146 -8.57 -13.87 -4.49
N ASN A 147 -9.46 -13.38 -5.35
CA ASN A 147 -10.32 -12.22 -5.08
C ASN A 147 -9.54 -10.97 -4.64
N ASP A 148 -8.30 -10.79 -5.13
CA ASP A 148 -7.48 -9.61 -4.85
C ASP A 148 -7.13 -9.39 -3.36
N ILE A 149 -7.33 -10.42 -2.53
CA ILE A 149 -7.04 -10.41 -1.09
C ILE A 149 -6.16 -11.62 -0.74
N GLY A 150 -5.09 -11.38 0.01
CA GLY A 150 -4.18 -12.40 0.51
C GLY A 150 -4.14 -12.39 2.03
N ARG A 151 -4.10 -13.59 2.63
CA ARG A 151 -3.84 -13.75 4.06
C ARG A 151 -2.82 -14.86 4.26
N LYS A 152 -1.70 -14.55 4.91
CA LYS A 152 -0.62 -15.49 5.22
C LYS A 152 -0.34 -15.47 6.73
N LYS A 153 -0.01 -16.63 7.29
CA LYS A 153 0.32 -16.78 8.72
C LYS A 153 1.80 -17.13 8.83
N ILE A 154 2.52 -16.43 9.71
CA ILE A 154 3.88 -16.79 10.09
C ILE A 154 3.79 -17.61 11.37
N VAL A 155 4.19 -18.87 11.29
CA VAL A 155 4.23 -19.79 12.42
C VAL A 155 5.66 -19.86 12.94
N LYS A 156 5.85 -19.70 14.24
CA LYS A 156 7.15 -19.87 14.90
C LYS A 156 7.06 -20.94 15.96
N THR A 157 8.06 -21.81 16.00
CA THR A 157 8.21 -22.83 17.04
C THR A 157 8.73 -22.19 18.31
N THR A 158 8.07 -22.48 19.43
CA THR A 158 8.50 -22.02 20.75
C THR A 158 9.66 -22.87 21.28
N SER A 159 10.32 -22.41 22.34
CA SER A 159 11.36 -23.18 23.03
C SER A 159 10.88 -24.51 23.60
N ARG A 160 9.56 -24.71 23.74
CA ARG A 160 8.94 -25.95 24.19
C ARG A 160 8.57 -26.90 23.04
N GLY A 161 8.82 -26.51 21.79
CA GLY A 161 8.48 -27.29 20.59
C GLY A 161 7.09 -26.99 20.03
N ASP A 162 6.26 -26.22 20.73
CA ASP A 162 4.91 -25.89 20.27
C ASP A 162 4.95 -24.87 19.14
N GLU A 163 4.17 -25.10 18.09
CA GLU A 163 3.95 -24.14 17.00
C GLU A 163 2.90 -23.10 17.40
N ARG A 164 3.21 -21.82 17.16
CA ARG A 164 2.25 -20.73 17.34
C ARG A 164 2.26 -19.78 16.16
N VAL A 165 1.10 -19.23 15.83
CA VAL A 165 0.99 -18.13 14.88
C VAL A 165 1.59 -16.89 15.54
N ALA A 166 2.78 -16.50 15.08
CA ALA A 166 3.49 -15.33 15.57
C ALA A 166 2.97 -14.05 14.92
N TYR A 167 2.66 -14.11 13.62
CA TYR A 167 2.17 -12.95 12.86
C TYR A 167 1.16 -13.36 11.80
N ILE A 168 0.29 -12.41 11.44
CA ILE A 168 -0.64 -12.52 10.33
C ILE A 168 -0.34 -11.37 9.38
N VAL A 169 -0.13 -11.69 8.10
CA VAL A 169 0.07 -10.73 7.01
C VAL A 169 -1.17 -10.77 6.12
N GLU A 170 -1.84 -9.62 6.04
CA GLU A 170 -3.01 -9.39 5.21
C GLU A 170 -2.60 -8.44 4.08
N MET A 171 -3.02 -8.76 2.86
CA MET A 171 -2.72 -7.98 1.67
C MET A 171 -4.00 -7.76 0.89
N LYS A 172 -4.20 -6.54 0.40
CA LYS A 172 -5.36 -6.19 -0.40
C LYS A 172 -4.94 -5.35 -1.59
N TYR A 173 -5.36 -5.74 -2.78
CA TYR A 173 -5.16 -4.91 -3.96
C TYR A 173 -5.92 -3.60 -3.82
N VAL A 174 -5.25 -2.49 -4.13
CA VAL A 174 -5.83 -1.15 -4.05
C VAL A 174 -6.14 -0.64 -5.45
N ASN A 175 -5.10 -0.48 -6.28
CA ASN A 175 -5.21 0.03 -7.65
C ASN A 175 -3.92 -0.24 -8.44
N TYR A 176 -3.87 0.28 -9.66
CA TYR A 176 -2.65 0.43 -10.45
C TYR A 176 -2.56 1.85 -10.98
N PHE A 177 -1.35 2.34 -11.22
CA PHE A 177 -1.14 3.68 -11.77
C PHE A 177 0.09 3.72 -12.68
N LEU A 178 0.08 4.69 -13.58
CA LEU A 178 1.26 5.07 -14.37
C LEU A 178 2.12 5.99 -13.49
N VAL A 179 3.40 5.65 -13.33
CA VAL A 179 4.36 6.54 -12.67
C VAL A 179 4.59 7.73 -13.57
N ASP A 180 4.09 8.88 -13.12
CA ASP A 180 4.24 10.16 -13.80
C ASP A 180 5.02 11.13 -12.92
N LEU A 181 5.98 11.82 -13.53
CA LEU A 181 6.77 12.89 -12.92
C LEU A 181 6.22 14.27 -13.24
N ALA A 182 5.26 14.37 -14.15
CA ALA A 182 4.51 15.60 -14.38
C ALA A 182 3.68 15.88 -13.12
N MET A 183 4.17 16.82 -12.32
CA MET A 183 3.49 17.25 -11.10
C MET A 183 2.50 18.37 -11.42
N ASP A 184 1.23 18.16 -11.08
CA ASP A 184 0.35 19.28 -10.77
C ASP A 184 0.67 19.77 -9.36
N PHE A 185 0.76 21.10 -9.18
CA PHE A 185 1.39 21.77 -8.03
C PHE A 185 0.75 21.51 -6.65
N ASP A 186 -0.34 20.75 -6.56
CA ASP A 186 -1.17 20.64 -5.35
C ASP A 186 -1.24 19.23 -4.74
N ASP A 187 -0.58 18.22 -5.33
CA ASP A 187 -0.76 16.85 -4.85
C ASP A 187 0.35 16.39 -3.89
N SER A 188 0.28 16.88 -2.65
CA SER A 188 1.09 16.36 -1.52
C SER A 188 0.85 14.86 -1.24
N ARG A 189 -0.18 14.26 -1.85
CA ARG A 189 -0.53 12.84 -1.78
C ARG A 189 -0.19 12.07 -3.05
N ASN A 190 0.63 12.64 -3.94
CA ASN A 190 0.99 12.00 -5.20
C ASN A 190 1.64 10.63 -4.96
N VAL A 191 0.92 9.59 -5.40
CA VAL A 191 1.30 8.18 -5.22
C VAL A 191 2.60 7.86 -5.96
N SER A 192 2.89 8.54 -7.07
CA SER A 192 4.15 8.39 -7.82
C SER A 192 5.34 8.85 -6.99
N ILE A 193 5.23 9.96 -6.25
CA ILE A 193 6.32 10.45 -5.38
C ILE A 193 6.55 9.50 -4.20
N GLN A 194 5.47 8.98 -3.60
CA GLN A 194 5.59 7.97 -2.54
C GLN A 194 6.26 6.69 -3.04
N PHE A 195 5.88 6.22 -4.23
CA PHE A 195 6.51 5.09 -4.90
C PHE A 195 7.99 5.34 -5.18
N LEU A 196 8.35 6.50 -5.75
CA LEU A 196 9.74 6.83 -6.07
C LEU A 196 10.60 6.95 -4.82
N ASN A 197 10.08 7.57 -3.75
CA ASN A 197 10.76 7.58 -2.46
C ASN A 197 11.00 6.16 -1.96
N ALA A 198 10.00 5.27 -2.08
CA ALA A 198 10.14 3.88 -1.68
C ALA A 198 11.15 3.11 -2.53
N LEU A 199 11.13 3.29 -3.85
CA LEU A 199 12.06 2.68 -4.79
C LEU A 199 13.51 3.10 -4.51
N LEU A 200 13.78 4.39 -4.35
CA LEU A 200 15.13 4.91 -4.14
C LEU A 200 15.75 4.47 -2.81
N THR A 201 14.90 4.19 -1.82
CA THR A 201 15.32 3.72 -0.48
C THR A 201 15.22 2.20 -0.32
N GLN A 202 14.73 1.50 -1.35
CA GLN A 202 14.48 0.05 -1.31
C GLN A 202 15.74 -0.76 -1.02
N ASN A 203 16.90 -0.34 -1.55
CA ASN A 203 18.18 -1.03 -1.31
C ASN A 203 18.61 -1.08 0.17
N ILE A 204 18.07 -0.21 1.01
CA ILE A 204 18.33 -0.20 2.45
C ILE A 204 17.29 -1.07 3.19
N ARG A 205 16.09 -1.21 2.60
CA ARG A 205 14.93 -1.88 3.20
C ARG A 205 14.84 -3.36 2.84
N CYS A 206 15.23 -3.72 1.63
CA CYS A 206 15.22 -5.09 1.15
C CYS A 206 16.48 -5.82 1.64
N PRO A 207 16.36 -6.92 2.40
CA PRO A 207 17.50 -7.67 2.91
C PRO A 207 18.18 -8.55 1.83
N LEU A 208 17.62 -8.60 0.62
CA LEU A 208 18.06 -9.48 -0.45
C LEU A 208 19.14 -8.74 -1.27
N ARG A 209 20.40 -9.05 -0.95
CA ARG A 209 21.57 -8.80 -1.78
C ARG A 209 22.08 -10.11 -2.34
#